data_AF-A0A1S4A0U6-F1
#
_entry.id   AF-A0A1S4A0U6-F1
#
_cell.length_a   1.000
_cell.length_b   1.000
_cell.length_c   1.000
_cell.angle_alpha   90.00
_cell.angle_beta   90.00
_cell.angle_gamma   90.00
#
_symmetry.space_group_name_H-M   'P 1'
#
loop_
_entity.id
_entity.type
_entity.pdbx_description
1 polymer ?
#
loop_
_entity_poly.entity_id
_entity_poly.type
_entity_poly.pdbx_seq_one_letter_code
_entity_poly.pdbx_strand_id
1 'polypeptide(L)'
;MVRTTLKPNHTIINLLNCIVLLALKFKRIKNQRRTQANKNNRAKQNVPHIGGSKSIATLMDEQAKNGIEPTRAEIFILTYKKRKNGRLLDEESAKAVVVDTNHDHERIPESPNMHNVAGNTPSSCG
;
A
#
# COMPACT_ATOMS: atom_id res chain seq x y z
N MET A 1 -24.79 9.48 -55.98
CA MET A 1 -24.02 9.55 -54.71
C MET A 1 -22.57 9.18 -55.00
N VAL A 2 -21.65 10.16 -55.04
CA VAL A 2 -20.21 9.89 -55.24
C VAL A 2 -19.61 9.54 -53.88
N ARG A 3 -19.16 8.29 -53.70
CA ARG A 3 -18.40 7.88 -52.52
C ARG A 3 -16.94 8.28 -52.73
N THR A 4 -16.52 9.40 -52.15
CA THR A 4 -15.11 9.78 -52.09
C THR A 4 -14.42 8.96 -51.00
N THR A 5 -13.48 8.09 -51.37
CA THR A 5 -12.64 7.36 -50.42
C THR A 5 -11.44 8.24 -50.05
N LEU A 6 -11.51 8.88 -48.89
CA LEU A 6 -10.41 9.68 -48.34
C LEU A 6 -9.27 8.73 -47.95
N LYS A 7 -8.24 8.62 -48.80
CA LYS A 7 -7.05 7.82 -48.49
C LYS A 7 -6.25 8.52 -47.39
N PRO A 8 -5.91 7.82 -46.29
CA PRO A 8 -5.18 8.44 -45.21
C PRO A 8 -3.78 8.84 -45.68
N ASN A 9 -3.37 10.06 -45.35
CA ASN A 9 -2.05 10.57 -45.69
C ASN A 9 -0.99 9.80 -44.88
N HIS A 10 -0.09 9.11 -45.56
CA HIS A 10 0.99 8.29 -44.99
C HIS A 10 1.81 9.04 -43.92
N THR A 11 2.02 10.35 -44.07
CA THR A 11 2.72 11.18 -43.08
C THR A 11 1.96 11.28 -41.76
N ILE A 12 0.63 11.40 -41.81
CA ILE A 12 -0.24 11.48 -40.63
C ILE A 12 -0.24 10.13 -39.90
N ILE A 13 -0.34 9.03 -40.64
CA ILE A 13 -0.28 7.67 -40.06
C ILE A 13 1.06 7.45 -39.34
N ASN A 14 2.17 7.83 -39.97
CA ASN A 14 3.50 7.68 -39.38
C ASN A 14 3.66 8.53 -38.10
N LEU A 15 3.16 9.76 -38.12
CA LEU A 15 3.18 10.63 -36.94
C LEU A 15 2.38 10.03 -35.78
N LEU A 16 1.17 9.53 -36.04
CA LEU A 16 0.33 8.88 -35.03
C LEU A 16 1.02 7.64 -34.45
N ASN A 17 1.63 6.80 -35.30
CA ASN A 17 2.39 5.64 -34.85
C ASN A 17 3.57 6.03 -33.95
N CYS A 18 4.32 7.08 -34.31
CA CYS A 18 5.41 7.60 -33.48
C CYS A 18 4.93 8.05 -32.10
N ILE A 19 3.80 8.75 -32.02
CA ILE A 19 3.21 9.20 -30.75
C ILE A 19 2.82 8.00 -29.87
N VAL A 20 2.15 7.01 -30.45
CA VAL A 20 1.78 5.79 -29.72
C VAL A 20 3.02 5.05 -29.22
N LEU A 21 4.05 4.88 -30.05
CA LEU A 21 5.31 4.24 -29.65
C LEU A 21 6.02 5.01 -28.52
N LEU A 22 6.05 6.34 -28.58
CA LEU A 22 6.61 7.18 -27.52
C LEU A 22 5.85 7.01 -26.20
N ALA A 23 4.52 7.01 -26.23
CA ALA A 23 3.69 6.81 -25.04
C ALA A 23 3.92 5.44 -24.40
N LEU A 24 3.99 4.38 -25.22
CA LEU A 24 4.30 3.03 -24.74
C LEU A 24 5.70 2.94 -24.13
N LYS A 25 6.70 3.54 -24.78
CA LYS A 25 8.08 3.58 -24.27
C LYS A 25 8.16 4.33 -22.94
N PHE A 26 7.46 5.45 -22.81
CA PHE A 26 7.38 6.21 -21.57
C PHE A 26 6.74 5.39 -20.44
N LYS A 27 5.60 4.72 -20.72
CA LYS A 27 4.93 3.84 -19.75
C LYS A 27 5.84 2.70 -19.28
N ARG A 28 6.61 2.10 -20.20
CA ARG A 28 7.60 1.06 -19.87
C ARG A 28 8.68 1.58 -18.93
N ILE A 29 9.28 2.74 -19.22
CA ILE A 29 10.33 3.34 -18.38
C ILE A 29 9.78 3.66 -16.98
N LYS A 30 8.57 4.23 -16.90
CA LYS A 30 7.92 4.53 -15.61
C LYS A 30 7.71 3.26 -14.77
N ASN A 31 7.26 2.18 -15.40
CA ASN A 31 7.07 0.89 -14.72
C ASN A 31 8.40 0.28 -14.27
N GLN A 32 9.44 0.30 -15.12
CA GLN A 32 10.77 -0.19 -14.77
C GLN A 32 11.35 0.55 -13.56
N ARG A 33 11.21 1.88 -13.49
CA ARG A 33 11.63 2.68 -12.33
C ARG A 33 10.91 2.27 -11.05
N ARG A 34 9.59 2.03 -11.10
CA ARG A 34 8.80 1.54 -9.97
C ARG A 34 9.27 0.16 -9.52
N THR A 35 9.48 -0.77 -10.46
CA THR A 35 9.99 -2.10 -10.14
C THR A 35 11.37 -2.05 -9.50
N GLN A 36 12.28 -1.21 -10.01
CA GLN A 36 13.60 -1.06 -9.43
C GLN A 36 13.56 -0.44 -8.02
N ALA A 37 12.73 0.60 -7.81
CA ALA A 37 12.51 1.18 -6.49
C ALA A 37 11.95 0.13 -5.51
N ASN A 38 10.97 -0.67 -5.93
CA ASN A 38 10.40 -1.74 -5.11
C ASN A 38 11.43 -2.83 -4.77
N LYS A 39 12.33 -3.17 -5.70
CA LYS A 39 13.45 -4.09 -5.43
C LYS A 39 14.41 -3.52 -4.39
N ASN A 40 14.79 -2.25 -4.55
CA ASN A 40 15.69 -1.57 -3.61
C ASN A 40 15.05 -1.44 -2.22
N ASN A 41 13.75 -1.10 -2.14
CA ASN A 41 13.01 -1.01 -0.89
C ASN A 41 12.91 -2.38 -0.20
N ARG A 42 12.68 -3.45 -0.97
CA ARG A 42 12.69 -4.82 -0.46
C ARG A 42 14.07 -5.22 0.07
N ALA A 43 15.15 -4.85 -0.64
CA ALA A 43 16.52 -5.13 -0.19
C ALA A 43 16.90 -4.36 1.09
N LYS A 44 16.30 -3.19 1.33
CA LYS A 44 16.46 -2.39 2.56
C LYS A 44 15.52 -2.82 3.69
N GLN A 45 14.60 -3.75 3.44
CA GLN A 45 13.67 -4.22 4.45
C GLN A 45 14.37 -5.23 5.35
N ASN A 46 14.90 -4.76 6.49
CA ASN A 46 15.58 -5.62 7.46
C ASN A 46 14.61 -6.61 8.13
N VAL A 47 13.39 -6.16 8.40
CA VAL A 47 12.38 -6.95 9.11
C VAL A 47 11.23 -7.35 8.16
N PRO A 48 11.14 -8.62 7.73
CA PRO A 48 10.03 -9.06 6.89
C PRO A 48 8.73 -9.07 7.70
N HIS A 49 7.60 -8.75 7.07
CA HIS A 49 6.29 -8.83 7.72
C HIS A 49 5.98 -10.29 8.11
N ILE A 50 5.77 -10.56 9.40
CA ILE A 50 5.63 -11.92 9.96
C ILE A 50 4.16 -12.37 10.10
N GLY A 51 3.18 -11.53 9.74
CA GLY A 51 1.73 -11.86 9.85
C GLY A 51 1.20 -12.95 8.90
N GLY A 52 2.08 -13.62 8.16
CA GLY A 52 1.71 -14.70 7.23
C GLY A 52 0.86 -14.19 6.06
N SER A 53 -0.19 -14.94 5.69
CA SER A 53 -1.09 -14.61 4.59
C SER A 53 -2.15 -13.56 4.95
N LYS A 54 -2.29 -13.20 6.23
CA LYS A 54 -3.29 -12.19 6.65
C LYS A 54 -2.73 -10.79 6.46
N SER A 55 -3.60 -9.89 6.01
CA SER A 55 -3.27 -8.47 5.94
C SER A 55 -3.29 -7.85 7.34
N ILE A 56 -2.59 -6.72 7.53
CA ILE A 56 -2.64 -5.96 8.78
C ILE A 56 -4.08 -5.53 9.10
N ALA A 57 -4.85 -5.06 8.11
CA ALA A 57 -6.25 -4.67 8.32
C ALA A 57 -7.09 -5.84 8.85
N THR A 58 -6.95 -7.02 8.24
CA THR A 58 -7.61 -8.24 8.72
C THR A 58 -7.22 -8.57 10.16
N LEU A 59 -5.95 -8.37 10.53
CA LEU A 59 -5.51 -8.58 11.91
C LEU A 59 -6.04 -7.53 12.87
N MET A 60 -6.22 -6.28 12.43
CA MET A 60 -6.85 -5.22 13.24
C MET A 60 -8.31 -5.56 13.52
N ASP A 61 -9.07 -5.96 12.49
CA ASP A 61 -10.46 -6.38 12.62
C ASP A 61 -10.60 -7.60 13.55
N GLU A 62 -9.74 -8.62 13.39
CA GLU A 62 -9.77 -9.83 14.21
C GLU A 62 -9.39 -9.60 15.68
N GLN A 63 -8.52 -8.63 15.94
CA GLN A 63 -8.04 -8.31 17.29
C GLN A 63 -8.85 -7.20 17.96
N ALA A 64 -9.81 -6.60 17.24
CA ALA A 64 -10.72 -5.64 17.81
C ALA A 64 -11.57 -6.30 18.91
N LYS A 65 -11.36 -5.87 20.16
CA LYS A 65 -12.09 -6.38 21.33
C LYS A 65 -13.04 -5.30 21.80
N ASN A 66 -14.33 -5.65 21.93
CA ASN A 66 -15.38 -4.74 22.38
C ASN A 66 -15.50 -3.47 21.52
N GLY A 67 -15.22 -3.56 20.21
CA GLY A 67 -15.26 -2.43 19.29
C GLY A 67 -14.05 -1.49 19.36
N ILE A 68 -13.06 -1.78 20.19
CA ILE A 68 -11.81 -1.02 20.27
C ILE A 68 -10.82 -1.62 19.28
N GLU A 69 -10.44 -0.83 18.28
CA GLU A 69 -9.44 -1.22 17.30
C GLU A 69 -8.04 -1.23 17.93
N PRO A 70 -7.26 -2.31 17.76
CA PRO A 70 -5.92 -2.41 18.31
C PRO A 70 -4.97 -1.42 17.63
N THR A 71 -4.01 -0.93 18.39
CA THR A 71 -3.00 -0.02 17.84
C THR A 71 -2.09 -0.77 16.87
N ARG A 72 -1.58 -0.07 15.85
CA ARG A 72 -0.63 -0.65 14.89
C ARG A 72 0.60 -1.29 15.56
N ALA A 73 1.06 -0.74 16.69
CA ALA A 73 2.13 -1.29 17.52
C ALA A 73 1.73 -2.63 18.18
N GLU A 74 0.50 -2.75 18.67
CA GLU A 74 -0.01 -4.00 19.27
C GLU A 74 -0.10 -5.11 18.23
N ILE A 75 -0.58 -4.79 17.02
CA ILE A 75 -0.58 -5.72 15.89
C ILE A 75 0.85 -6.07 15.46
N PHE A 76 1.79 -5.11 15.48
CA PHE A 76 3.20 -5.37 15.22
C PHE A 76 3.77 -6.37 16.22
N ILE A 77 3.57 -6.14 17.52
CA ILE A 77 4.01 -7.05 18.58
C ILE A 77 3.36 -8.44 18.44
N LEU A 78 2.06 -8.49 18.12
CA LEU A 78 1.32 -9.76 17.93
C LEU A 78 1.87 -10.56 16.75
N THR A 79 2.17 -9.90 15.63
CA THR A 79 2.71 -10.57 14.43
C THR A 79 4.17 -10.97 14.59
N TYR A 80 4.93 -10.27 15.43
CA TYR A 80 6.34 -10.56 15.69
C TYR A 80 6.58 -11.57 16.84
N LYS A 81 5.54 -11.98 17.58
CA LYS A 81 5.64 -12.95 18.68
C LYS A 81 5.63 -14.41 18.18
N LYS A 82 6.84 -14.93 17.91
CA LYS A 82 7.24 -16.36 17.89
C LYS A 82 6.56 -17.28 16.85
N ARG A 83 7.38 -17.93 16.02
CA ARG A 83 6.95 -19.11 15.26
C ARG A 83 6.58 -20.24 16.25
N LYS A 84 5.59 -21.07 15.92
CA LYS A 84 5.15 -22.24 16.73
C LYS A 84 6.29 -23.15 17.22
N ASN A 85 7.45 -23.13 16.56
CA ASN A 85 8.60 -23.98 16.83
C ASN A 85 9.60 -23.38 17.83
N GLY A 86 9.28 -22.28 18.52
CA GLY A 86 10.15 -21.66 19.53
C GLY A 86 11.40 -20.97 18.98
N ARG A 87 11.62 -20.94 17.65
CA ARG A 87 12.70 -20.16 17.04
C ARG A 87 12.49 -18.67 17.34
N LEU A 88 13.51 -18.08 17.95
CA LEU A 88 13.62 -16.64 18.19
C LEU A 88 13.58 -15.89 16.84
N LEU A 89 12.99 -14.70 16.88
CA LEU A 89 13.18 -13.69 15.84
C LEU A 89 14.68 -13.43 15.68
N ASP A 90 15.08 -13.07 14.47
CA ASP A 90 16.34 -12.38 14.21
C ASP A 90 16.60 -11.30 15.27
N GLU A 91 17.86 -11.15 15.70
CA GLU A 91 18.24 -10.27 16.81
C GLU A 91 17.81 -8.81 16.58
N GLU A 92 17.76 -8.37 15.32
CA GLU A 92 17.27 -7.03 14.95
C GLU A 92 15.77 -6.88 15.21
N SER A 93 14.96 -7.85 14.80
CA SER A 93 13.52 -7.86 15.09
C SER A 93 13.24 -7.99 16.60
N ALA A 94 14.06 -8.75 17.33
CA ALA A 94 13.91 -8.86 18.79
C ALA A 94 14.18 -7.51 19.49
N LYS A 95 15.17 -6.74 19.03
CA LYS A 95 15.44 -5.38 19.55
C LYS A 95 14.27 -4.43 19.29
N ALA A 96 13.65 -4.49 18.11
CA ALA A 96 12.51 -3.64 17.77
C ALA A 96 11.31 -3.88 18.71
N VAL A 97 10.98 -5.15 18.99
CA VAL A 97 9.86 -5.49 19.90
C VAL A 97 10.13 -5.04 21.34
N VAL A 98 11.38 -5.12 21.82
CA VAL A 98 11.75 -4.68 23.18
C VAL A 98 11.65 -3.16 23.34
N VAL A 99 12.03 -2.39 22.31
CA VAL A 99 11.92 -0.93 22.35
C VAL A 99 10.45 -0.49 22.45
N ASP A 100 9.57 -1.12 21.68
CA ASP A 100 8.14 -0.79 21.69
C ASP A 100 7.45 -1.17 23.02
N THR A 101 7.90 -2.21 23.73
CA THR A 101 7.32 -2.59 25.04
C THR A 101 7.69 -1.66 26.20
N ASN A 102 8.71 -0.82 26.05
CA ASN A 102 9.16 0.12 27.09
C ASN A 102 8.61 1.56 26.89
N HIS A 103 7.92 1.82 25.79
CA HIS A 103 7.11 3.02 25.64
C HIS A 103 5.69 2.69 26.09
N ASP A 104 5.36 3.02 27.33
CA ASP A 104 3.97 3.06 27.77
C ASP A 104 3.21 4.00 26.83
N HIS A 105 2.37 3.44 25.95
CA HIS A 105 1.37 4.24 25.26
C HIS A 105 0.33 4.66 26.30
N GLU A 106 0.55 5.81 26.95
CA GLU A 106 -0.53 6.53 27.59
C GLU A 106 -1.65 6.69 26.55
N ARG A 107 -2.79 6.04 26.81
CA ARG A 107 -4.02 6.26 26.05
C ARG A 107 -4.38 7.73 26.24
N ILE A 108 -4.03 8.57 25.26
CA ILE A 108 -4.62 9.90 25.15
C ILE A 108 -6.13 9.64 25.03
N PRO A 109 -6.96 10.09 26.00
CA PRO A 109 -8.39 9.88 25.92
C PRO A 109 -8.88 10.50 24.62
N GLU A 110 -9.67 9.72 23.88
CA GLU A 110 -10.28 10.14 22.63
C GLU A 110 -10.88 11.54 22.82
N SER A 111 -10.34 12.51 22.10
CA SER A 111 -10.92 13.84 22.01
C SER A 111 -12.38 13.70 21.54
N PRO A 112 -13.33 14.47 22.10
CA PRO A 112 -14.74 14.29 21.81
C PRO A 112 -15.02 14.28 20.31
N ASN A 113 -15.69 13.21 19.88
CA ASN A 113 -16.11 12.96 18.51
C ASN A 113 -16.97 14.10 17.96
N MET A 114 -16.39 14.97 17.12
CA MET A 114 -17.09 16.04 16.40
C MET A 114 -17.72 15.50 15.11
N HIS A 115 -18.49 14.41 15.18
CA HIS A 115 -19.43 14.08 14.10
C HIS A 115 -20.71 14.86 14.39
N ASN A 116 -20.89 15.99 13.69
CA ASN A 116 -22.18 16.52 13.20
C ASN A 116 -22.00 17.97 12.71
N VAL A 117 -21.50 18.16 11.48
CA VAL A 117 -21.92 19.30 10.65
C VAL A 117 -22.12 18.78 9.23
N ALA A 118 -23.38 18.81 8.82
CA ALA A 118 -23.89 18.37 7.54
C ALA A 118 -23.29 19.15 6.35
N GLY A 119 -23.18 18.49 5.20
CA GLY A 119 -22.82 19.11 3.93
C GLY A 119 -22.77 18.11 2.78
N ASN A 120 -23.94 17.80 2.21
CA ASN A 120 -24.13 16.91 1.06
C ASN A 120 -23.29 17.33 -0.17
N THR A 121 -22.61 16.38 -0.81
CA THR A 121 -22.35 16.39 -2.27
C THR A 121 -22.33 14.94 -2.81
N PRO A 122 -23.07 14.62 -3.90
CA PRO A 122 -23.03 13.29 -4.50
C PRO A 122 -21.85 13.18 -5.47
N SER A 123 -20.97 12.21 -5.24
CA SER A 123 -19.92 11.81 -6.19
C SER A 123 -20.48 10.76 -7.14
N SER A 124 -20.73 11.14 -8.40
CA SER A 124 -20.94 10.21 -9.50
C SER A 124 -19.58 9.76 -10.04
N CYS A 125 -19.33 8.45 -10.10
CA CYS A 125 -18.32 7.88 -10.97
C CYS A 125 -18.94 6.71 -11.71
N GLY A 126 -19.25 6.95 -12.99
CA GLY A 126 -19.23 5.93 -14.05
C GLY A 126 -17.87 5.96 -14.74
#